data_AF-A0A2D6P6X6-F1
#
_entry.id   AF-A0A2D6P6X6-F1
#
_cell.length_a   1.000
_cell.length_b   1.000
_cell.length_c   1.000
_cell.angle_alpha   90.00
_cell.angle_beta   90.00
_cell.angle_gamma   90.00
#
_symmetry.space_group_name_H-M   'P 1'
#
loop_
_entity.id
_entity.type
_entity.pdbx_description
1 polymer ?
#
loop_
_entity_poly.entity_id
_entity_poly.type
_entity_poly.pdbx_seq_one_letter_code
_entity_poly.pdbx_strand_id
1 'polypeptide(L)'
;MAAIVTDQFRIANANNFVDSVLDTNNSYYVFLGLSNPGTPTSPVGFGRSTTWGTDTNSSPPSPIDNLQYLSHYRNTSLFGKRLNSSNVRRIVRKVSWTSNTRYDMYRHDYSVHNLSPNAQTARLYDSNYYVVNSDFKVYICLYNGSHGDIGGSSNVNGNTSQDEPTFTDLEPSTAGTSGDGYIWKYLFTISPSDIVKFDSTEYIVLPTDWTTSSDFQIQSVRDSGDSTLNNNQIKTVYIEDGGSGVYTAGTFDIKGDGSGAKVNIEVNSSGNITKATVVSGGSGYTFGIVDFGHAVTDTISDPAKLIPIIPPSRGHGYDVYTELGADKVLVYSRFDDSTKDFPTDTKFAQVGIIKNPEKYNSTGIVFTGNQYSSLGSIKLDSTFSGSPTVGAAITQSTDNGTARGYIASYDTETRVLKYYQDRSLNFANTLDQTDRNDVTAKANVVSFASTTNTITPISGSVDINFSGITTTIGSKQVSLGVTFSGGVSDPEINKNTGDIIYIDNRSLVTRDSRQKEDIKIILEF
;
A
#
# COMPACT_ATOMS: atom_id res chain seq x y z
N MET A 1 -32.16 -6.15 7.58
CA MET A 1 -31.61 -4.81 7.32
C MET A 1 -30.56 -4.98 6.23
N ALA A 2 -30.68 -4.27 5.10
CA ALA A 2 -29.73 -4.36 3.99
C ALA A 2 -28.83 -3.11 3.99
N ALA A 3 -27.52 -3.29 4.03
CA ALA A 3 -26.52 -2.22 4.01
C ALA A 3 -25.26 -2.73 3.29
N ILE A 4 -24.54 -1.84 2.61
CA ILE A 4 -23.28 -2.13 1.92
C ILE A 4 -22.27 -1.00 2.14
N VAL A 5 -21.00 -1.35 2.32
CA VAL A 5 -19.89 -0.39 2.29
C VAL A 5 -19.54 -0.15 0.82
N THR A 6 -19.81 1.05 0.34
CA THR A 6 -19.55 1.45 -1.06
C THR A 6 -18.06 1.59 -1.34
N ASP A 7 -17.67 1.39 -2.59
CA ASP A 7 -16.28 1.60 -3.02
C ASP A 7 -15.77 3.02 -2.81
N GLN A 8 -16.65 4.02 -2.91
CA GLN A 8 -16.29 5.42 -2.66
C GLN A 8 -15.82 5.64 -1.21
N PHE A 9 -16.37 4.89 -0.25
CA PHE A 9 -15.91 4.93 1.14
C PHE A 9 -14.51 4.34 1.29
N ARG A 10 -14.22 3.24 0.58
CA ARG A 10 -12.89 2.60 0.57
C ARG A 10 -11.83 3.50 -0.04
N ILE A 11 -12.13 4.08 -1.21
CA ILE A 11 -11.26 5.04 -1.90
C ILE A 11 -11.04 6.29 -1.04
N ALA A 12 -12.07 6.80 -0.37
CA ALA A 12 -11.94 7.94 0.55
C ALA A 12 -11.04 7.62 1.75
N ASN A 13 -11.13 6.41 2.33
CA ASN A 13 -10.26 5.99 3.43
C ASN A 13 -8.81 5.81 2.99
N ALA A 14 -8.58 5.24 1.80
CA ALA A 14 -7.25 5.16 1.21
C ALA A 14 -6.66 6.56 1.00
N ASN A 15 -7.47 7.52 0.55
CA ASN A 15 -7.06 8.92 0.42
C ASN A 15 -6.70 9.54 1.78
N ASN A 16 -7.58 9.41 2.77
CA ASN A 16 -7.35 9.92 4.12
C ASN A 16 -6.08 9.34 4.74
N PHE A 17 -5.78 8.06 4.49
CA PHE A 17 -4.54 7.46 4.98
C PHE A 17 -3.31 8.08 4.32
N VAL A 18 -3.29 8.21 2.99
CA VAL A 18 -2.17 8.84 2.27
C VAL A 18 -1.99 10.28 2.75
N ASP A 19 -3.06 11.07 2.82
CA ASP A 19 -3.02 12.47 3.26
C ASP A 19 -2.52 12.57 4.70
N SER A 20 -2.93 11.66 5.58
CA SER A 20 -2.44 11.61 6.97
C SER A 20 -0.96 11.27 7.06
N VAL A 21 -0.40 10.44 6.16
CA VAL A 21 1.04 10.14 6.11
C VAL A 21 1.84 11.33 5.58
N LEU A 22 1.27 12.10 4.67
CA LEU A 22 1.89 13.28 4.08
C LEU A 22 1.84 14.52 4.99
N ASP A 23 0.91 14.56 5.93
CA ASP A 23 0.80 15.63 6.92
C ASP A 23 2.06 15.71 7.80
N THR A 24 2.71 16.88 7.79
CA THR A 24 3.91 17.16 8.59
C THR A 24 3.70 17.05 10.10
N ASN A 25 2.46 17.15 10.58
CA ASN A 25 2.12 16.97 11.99
C ASN A 25 2.15 15.50 12.41
N ASN A 26 2.08 14.57 11.46
CA ASN A 26 2.16 13.15 11.71
C ASN A 26 3.53 12.60 11.31
N SER A 27 3.92 11.51 11.95
CA SER A 27 5.12 10.74 11.62
C SER A 27 4.80 9.26 11.67
N TYR A 28 4.85 8.62 10.50
CA TYR A 28 4.64 7.19 10.35
C TYR A 28 5.98 6.51 10.12
N TYR A 29 6.18 5.35 10.74
CA TYR A 29 7.41 4.57 10.61
C TYR A 29 7.09 3.12 10.35
N VAL A 30 7.79 2.51 9.39
CA VAL A 30 7.89 1.05 9.31
C VAL A 30 8.97 0.62 10.28
N PHE A 31 8.67 -0.33 11.17
CA PHE A 31 9.63 -0.86 12.13
C PHE A 31 9.83 -2.36 11.94
N LEU A 32 11.04 -2.81 12.27
CA LEU A 32 11.37 -4.22 12.41
C LEU A 32 11.45 -4.57 13.90
N GLY A 33 10.94 -5.75 14.25
CA GLY A 33 10.74 -6.15 15.64
C GLY A 33 11.07 -7.62 15.90
N LEU A 34 11.18 -7.93 17.19
CA LEU A 34 11.24 -9.29 17.75
C LEU A 34 12.41 -10.12 17.20
N SER A 35 13.57 -9.99 17.84
CA SER A 35 14.75 -10.81 17.52
C SER A 35 14.70 -12.23 18.10
N ASN A 36 13.74 -12.52 18.99
CA ASN A 36 13.58 -13.79 19.68
C ASN A 36 12.13 -14.34 19.62
N PRO A 37 11.59 -14.67 18.43
CA PRO A 37 10.19 -15.11 18.28
C PRO A 37 9.81 -16.42 19.01
N GLY A 38 10.81 -17.11 19.57
CA GLY A 38 10.66 -18.33 20.36
C GLY A 38 11.46 -19.48 19.74
N THR A 39 12.09 -20.26 20.60
CA THR A 39 12.74 -21.53 20.29
C THR A 39 12.29 -22.54 21.35
N PRO A 40 12.53 -23.86 21.19
CA PRO A 40 12.27 -24.84 22.25
C PRO A 40 12.97 -24.53 23.60
N THR A 41 13.98 -23.65 23.58
CA THR A 41 14.79 -23.23 24.73
C THR A 41 14.57 -21.78 25.16
N SER A 42 13.62 -21.07 24.55
CA SER A 42 13.28 -19.65 24.84
C SER A 42 11.87 -19.55 25.45
N PRO A 43 11.52 -18.44 26.12
CA PRO A 43 10.22 -18.30 26.76
C PRO A 43 9.07 -18.40 25.76
N VAL A 44 8.08 -19.21 26.11
CA VAL A 44 6.81 -19.35 25.39
C VAL A 44 5.80 -18.38 26.01
N GLY A 45 4.98 -17.72 25.18
CA GLY A 45 4.01 -16.74 25.66
C GLY A 45 4.38 -15.29 25.32
N PHE A 46 3.50 -14.36 25.67
CA PHE A 46 3.59 -12.92 25.37
C PHE A 46 3.72 -12.54 23.90
N GLY A 47 3.47 -13.45 22.96
CA GLY A 47 3.74 -13.24 21.53
C GLY A 47 4.95 -14.02 21.02
N ARG A 48 5.32 -15.12 21.68
CA ARG A 48 6.33 -16.08 21.22
C ARG A 48 5.75 -17.49 21.15
N SER A 49 6.25 -18.28 20.20
CA SER A 49 5.87 -19.69 20.02
C SER A 49 7.10 -20.57 19.85
N THR A 50 7.04 -21.81 20.33
CA THR A 50 8.12 -22.80 20.21
C THR A 50 8.44 -23.16 18.76
N THR A 51 7.50 -22.94 17.83
CA THR A 51 7.61 -23.26 16.40
C THR A 51 7.95 -22.06 15.52
N TRP A 52 8.05 -20.85 16.07
CA TRP A 52 8.21 -19.64 15.24
C TRP A 52 9.67 -19.42 14.82
N GLY A 53 10.64 -19.60 15.71
CA GLY A 53 12.06 -19.35 15.41
C GLY A 53 12.83 -20.52 14.80
N THR A 54 12.17 -21.60 14.36
CA THR A 54 12.85 -22.78 13.78
C THR A 54 13.19 -22.55 12.31
N ASP A 55 14.35 -23.04 11.88
CA ASP A 55 14.90 -22.89 10.52
C ASP A 55 14.16 -23.75 9.47
N THR A 56 13.57 -24.86 9.91
CA THR A 56 13.07 -25.93 9.02
C THR A 56 11.54 -26.02 8.96
N ASN A 57 10.81 -25.45 9.94
CA ASN A 57 9.35 -25.47 10.00
C ASN A 57 8.81 -24.26 10.81
N SER A 58 9.27 -23.06 10.45
CA SER A 58 8.79 -21.83 11.08
C SER A 58 7.28 -21.69 10.84
N SER A 59 6.51 -21.61 11.93
CA SER A 59 5.07 -21.31 11.89
C SER A 59 4.83 -20.02 12.69
N PRO A 60 4.90 -18.85 12.02
CA PRO A 60 4.54 -17.58 12.62
C PRO A 60 3.08 -17.62 13.11
N PRO A 61 2.81 -17.29 14.38
CA PRO A 61 1.45 -17.18 14.87
C PRO A 61 0.78 -15.96 14.23
N SER A 62 -0.52 -16.03 14.02
CA SER A 62 -1.30 -14.84 13.62
C SER A 62 -1.10 -13.71 14.64
N PRO A 63 -0.91 -12.46 14.19
CA PRO A 63 -0.84 -11.32 15.10
C PRO A 63 -2.11 -11.21 15.96
N ILE A 64 -1.97 -10.70 17.17
CA ILE A 64 -3.05 -10.54 18.14
C ILE A 64 -3.29 -9.04 18.32
N ASP A 65 -4.51 -8.60 18.03
CA ASP A 65 -4.91 -7.22 18.20
C ASP A 65 -5.60 -6.99 19.55
N ASN A 66 -4.87 -6.44 20.50
CA ASN A 66 -5.40 -5.85 21.74
C ASN A 66 -4.36 -4.92 22.37
N LEU A 67 -4.79 -4.05 23.29
CA LEU A 67 -3.92 -3.06 23.95
C LEU A 67 -2.68 -3.67 24.61
N GLN A 68 -2.81 -4.89 25.13
CA GLN A 68 -1.71 -5.63 25.75
C GLN A 68 -0.64 -6.04 24.71
N TYR A 69 -1.03 -6.51 23.53
CA TYR A 69 -0.13 -6.90 22.46
C TYR A 69 0.41 -5.69 21.69
N LEU A 70 -0.38 -4.65 21.47
CA LEU A 70 0.09 -3.39 20.88
C LEU A 70 1.24 -2.78 21.70
N SER A 71 1.10 -2.79 23.04
CA SER A 71 2.19 -2.37 23.94
C SER A 71 3.41 -3.28 23.88
N HIS A 72 3.20 -4.58 23.63
CA HIS A 72 4.30 -5.53 23.47
C HIS A 72 5.07 -5.31 22.17
N TYR A 73 4.38 -5.13 21.05
CA TYR A 73 4.99 -4.85 19.75
C TYR A 73 5.86 -3.59 19.78
N ARG A 74 5.45 -2.55 20.53
CA ARG A 74 6.30 -1.38 20.76
C ARG A 74 7.56 -1.71 21.56
N ASN A 75 7.44 -2.51 22.61
CA ASN A 75 8.58 -2.92 23.45
C ASN A 75 9.60 -3.79 22.70
N THR A 76 9.13 -4.65 21.80
CA THR A 76 9.97 -5.54 20.96
C THR A 76 10.40 -4.91 19.64
N SER A 77 9.99 -3.67 19.34
CA SER A 77 10.51 -2.92 18.20
C SER A 77 12.01 -2.69 18.35
N LEU A 78 12.76 -2.89 17.26
CA LEU A 78 14.21 -2.76 17.23
C LEU A 78 14.60 -1.38 16.67
N PHE A 79 14.09 -1.04 15.50
CA PHE A 79 14.38 0.21 14.82
C PHE A 79 13.33 0.47 13.75
N GLY A 80 13.20 1.72 13.32
CA GLY A 80 12.22 2.12 12.34
C GLY A 80 12.69 3.20 11.39
N LYS A 81 12.04 3.27 10.23
CA LYS A 81 12.32 4.24 9.17
C LYS A 81 11.05 4.99 8.81
N ARG A 82 11.16 6.32 8.72
CA ARG A 82 10.04 7.22 8.47
C ARG A 82 9.51 7.03 7.06
N LEU A 83 8.18 7.02 6.94
CA LEU A 83 7.49 7.10 5.67
C LEU A 83 7.41 8.55 5.19
N ASN A 84 7.72 8.76 3.93
CA ASN A 84 7.55 10.03 3.23
C ASN A 84 6.73 9.82 1.96
N SER A 85 6.44 10.90 1.22
CA SER A 85 5.67 10.86 -0.02
C SER A 85 6.24 9.92 -1.08
N SER A 86 7.56 9.71 -1.10
CA SER A 86 8.17 8.78 -2.04
C SER A 86 7.93 7.32 -1.67
N ASN A 87 7.58 7.02 -0.41
CA ASN A 87 7.47 5.69 0.15
C ASN A 87 6.04 5.13 0.12
N VAL A 88 5.06 5.92 -0.31
CA VAL A 88 3.65 5.53 -0.31
C VAL A 88 3.07 5.75 -1.71
N ARG A 89 2.38 4.74 -2.24
CA ARG A 89 1.67 4.81 -3.52
C ARG A 89 0.29 4.20 -3.39
N ARG A 90 -0.69 4.82 -4.05
CA ARG A 90 -1.97 4.16 -4.33
C ARG A 90 -1.73 3.08 -5.38
N ILE A 91 -2.37 1.94 -5.24
CA ILE A 91 -2.20 0.82 -6.16
C ILE A 91 -3.55 0.28 -6.60
N VAL A 92 -3.58 -0.28 -7.80
CA VAL A 92 -4.73 -1.04 -8.34
C VAL A 92 -4.23 -2.34 -8.94
N ARG A 93 -5.14 -3.28 -9.19
CA ARG A 93 -4.80 -4.60 -9.74
C ARG A 93 -4.06 -4.45 -11.07
N LYS A 94 -3.02 -5.25 -11.28
CA LYS A 94 -2.30 -5.29 -12.55
C LYS A 94 -3.07 -6.15 -13.54
N VAL A 95 -3.45 -5.55 -14.66
CA VAL A 95 -3.98 -6.26 -15.83
C VAL A 95 -3.02 -6.00 -16.98
N SER A 96 -2.12 -6.95 -17.25
CA SER A 96 -1.19 -6.82 -18.38
C SER A 96 -1.92 -7.09 -19.70
N TRP A 97 -1.63 -6.29 -20.73
CA TRP A 97 -2.14 -6.57 -22.07
C TRP A 97 -1.51 -7.86 -22.61
N THR A 98 -2.30 -8.66 -23.33
CA THR A 98 -1.87 -9.90 -23.98
C THR A 98 -2.66 -10.05 -25.28
N SER A 99 -1.94 -10.31 -26.38
CA SER A 99 -2.56 -10.52 -27.68
C SER A 99 -3.58 -11.66 -27.65
N ASN A 100 -4.63 -11.54 -28.46
CA ASN A 100 -5.72 -12.52 -28.57
C ASN A 100 -6.55 -12.71 -27.29
N THR A 101 -6.50 -11.74 -26.36
CA THR A 101 -7.28 -11.78 -25.11
C THR A 101 -8.50 -10.85 -25.19
N ARG A 102 -9.58 -11.21 -24.49
CA ARG A 102 -10.79 -10.39 -24.36
C ARG A 102 -10.71 -9.54 -23.09
N TYR A 103 -10.92 -8.24 -23.24
CA TYR A 103 -11.01 -7.30 -22.14
C TYR A 103 -12.44 -6.76 -22.04
N ASP A 104 -12.87 -6.41 -20.84
CA ASP A 104 -14.15 -5.76 -20.63
C ASP A 104 -14.07 -4.31 -21.10
N MET A 105 -15.18 -3.72 -21.57
CA MET A 105 -15.23 -2.26 -21.68
C MET A 105 -15.61 -1.65 -20.33
N TYR A 106 -15.24 -0.41 -20.11
CA TYR A 106 -15.77 0.36 -19.00
C TYR A 106 -17.28 0.52 -19.13
N ARG A 107 -18.04 0.15 -18.09
CA ARG A 107 -19.46 0.48 -17.96
C ARG A 107 -19.82 0.80 -16.51
N HIS A 108 -20.53 1.91 -16.33
CA HIS A 108 -20.97 2.40 -15.02
C HIS A 108 -22.14 1.59 -14.42
N ASP A 109 -22.80 0.76 -15.21
CA ASP A 109 -24.02 0.04 -14.85
C ASP A 109 -23.79 -1.44 -14.50
N TYR A 110 -22.53 -1.85 -14.30
CA TYR A 110 -22.24 -3.18 -13.75
C TYR A 110 -22.79 -3.31 -12.33
N SER A 111 -23.47 -4.43 -12.08
CA SER A 111 -24.15 -4.70 -10.82
C SER A 111 -24.41 -6.18 -10.63
N VAL A 112 -25.00 -6.58 -9.50
CA VAL A 112 -25.44 -7.96 -9.26
C VAL A 112 -26.49 -8.47 -10.25
N HIS A 113 -27.13 -7.58 -11.01
CA HIS A 113 -28.10 -7.90 -12.04
C HIS A 113 -27.55 -7.71 -13.47
N ASN A 114 -26.36 -7.13 -13.60
CA ASN A 114 -25.69 -6.86 -14.87
C ASN A 114 -24.18 -7.08 -14.68
N LEU A 115 -23.75 -8.34 -14.73
CA LEU A 115 -22.35 -8.71 -14.51
C LEU A 115 -21.48 -8.29 -15.70
N SER A 116 -20.20 -8.04 -15.46
CA SER A 116 -19.24 -7.81 -16.54
C SER A 116 -19.16 -9.05 -17.46
N PRO A 117 -19.20 -8.90 -18.80
CA PRO A 117 -19.30 -10.03 -19.71
C PRO A 117 -18.14 -11.04 -19.61
N ASN A 118 -16.88 -10.58 -19.51
CA ASN A 118 -15.74 -11.48 -19.47
C ASN A 118 -15.36 -11.89 -18.03
N ALA A 119 -15.24 -10.94 -17.11
CA ALA A 119 -14.82 -11.25 -15.73
C ALA A 119 -15.95 -11.81 -14.84
N GLN A 120 -17.22 -11.70 -15.25
CA GLN A 120 -18.39 -12.16 -14.49
C GLN A 120 -18.48 -11.54 -13.08
N THR A 121 -18.08 -10.27 -12.97
CA THR A 121 -18.04 -9.53 -11.70
C THR A 121 -19.17 -8.52 -11.63
N ALA A 122 -19.75 -8.36 -10.44
CA ALA A 122 -20.76 -7.32 -10.17
C ALA A 122 -20.14 -5.95 -9.89
N ARG A 123 -18.87 -5.92 -9.48
CA ARG A 123 -18.13 -4.70 -9.10
C ARG A 123 -17.28 -4.26 -10.28
N LEU A 124 -17.45 -3.01 -10.73
CA LEU A 124 -16.69 -2.43 -11.83
C LEU A 124 -15.18 -2.57 -11.64
N TYR A 125 -14.66 -2.29 -10.45
CA TYR A 125 -13.22 -2.31 -10.15
C TYR A 125 -12.58 -3.71 -10.22
N ASP A 126 -13.38 -4.77 -10.17
CA ASP A 126 -12.91 -6.15 -10.33
C ASP A 126 -12.92 -6.62 -11.79
N SER A 127 -13.54 -5.85 -12.70
CA SER A 127 -13.57 -6.15 -14.13
C SER A 127 -12.25 -5.79 -14.84
N ASN A 128 -12.01 -6.37 -16.03
CA ASN A 128 -10.76 -6.19 -16.78
C ASN A 128 -10.88 -5.05 -17.82
N TYR A 129 -11.25 -3.84 -17.38
CA TYR A 129 -11.55 -2.70 -18.27
C TYR A 129 -10.37 -1.75 -18.53
N TYR A 130 -9.22 -2.00 -17.92
CA TYR A 130 -7.99 -1.28 -18.18
C TYR A 130 -6.84 -2.27 -18.35
N VAL A 131 -5.77 -1.83 -19.02
CA VAL A 131 -4.58 -2.66 -19.27
C VAL A 131 -3.31 -1.84 -19.10
N VAL A 132 -2.22 -2.54 -18.80
CA VAL A 132 -0.85 -2.04 -18.86
C VAL A 132 -0.13 -2.69 -20.03
N ASN A 133 0.42 -1.87 -20.92
CA ASN A 133 1.16 -2.34 -22.07
C ASN A 133 2.62 -2.69 -21.73
N SER A 134 3.36 -3.17 -22.72
CA SER A 134 4.80 -3.51 -22.65
C SER A 134 5.71 -2.33 -22.28
N ASP A 135 5.29 -1.09 -22.56
CA ASP A 135 5.98 0.16 -22.20
C ASP A 135 5.57 0.72 -20.82
N PHE A 136 4.79 -0.02 -20.02
CA PHE A 136 4.22 0.44 -18.73
C PHE A 136 3.27 1.66 -18.84
N LYS A 137 2.63 1.84 -20.00
CA LYS A 137 1.55 2.79 -20.21
C LYS A 137 0.21 2.14 -19.83
N VAL A 138 -0.64 2.89 -19.14
CA VAL A 138 -1.95 2.45 -18.66
C VAL A 138 -3.04 3.01 -19.57
N TYR A 139 -3.92 2.13 -20.04
CA TYR A 139 -5.04 2.47 -20.91
C TYR A 139 -6.35 1.96 -20.34
N ILE A 140 -7.42 2.70 -20.58
CA ILE A 140 -8.79 2.27 -20.31
C ILE A 140 -9.47 1.86 -21.61
N CYS A 141 -10.20 0.74 -21.58
CA CYS A 141 -11.02 0.26 -22.68
C CYS A 141 -12.38 0.95 -22.66
N LEU A 142 -12.61 1.87 -23.59
CA LEU A 142 -13.90 2.57 -23.72
C LEU A 142 -14.89 1.81 -24.60
N TYR A 143 -14.39 0.96 -25.48
CA TYR A 143 -15.18 0.09 -26.32
C TYR A 143 -14.34 -1.12 -26.73
N ASN A 144 -14.93 -2.31 -26.76
CA ASN A 144 -14.26 -3.58 -27.09
C ASN A 144 -14.95 -4.32 -28.26
N GLY A 145 -15.78 -3.62 -29.04
CA GLY A 145 -16.61 -4.25 -30.08
C GLY A 145 -17.86 -4.97 -29.56
N SER A 146 -18.17 -4.90 -28.25
CA SER A 146 -19.36 -5.56 -27.73
C SER A 146 -20.65 -4.78 -28.00
N HIS A 147 -21.70 -5.53 -28.27
CA HIS A 147 -23.06 -5.03 -28.46
C HIS A 147 -24.06 -6.12 -28.07
N GLY A 148 -25.26 -5.71 -27.71
CA GLY A 148 -26.40 -6.60 -27.52
C GLY A 148 -27.02 -6.99 -28.86
N ASP A 149 -28.35 -7.12 -28.93
CA ASP A 149 -29.01 -7.56 -30.16
C ASP A 149 -29.05 -6.43 -31.21
N ILE A 150 -28.33 -6.61 -32.30
CA ILE A 150 -28.38 -5.74 -33.48
C ILE A 150 -28.85 -6.61 -34.65
N GLY A 151 -30.14 -6.56 -34.95
CA GLY A 151 -30.73 -7.26 -36.10
C GLY A 151 -30.60 -8.79 -36.05
N GLY A 152 -30.65 -9.39 -34.86
CA GLY A 152 -30.53 -10.83 -34.62
C GLY A 152 -29.10 -11.31 -34.36
N SER A 153 -28.14 -10.40 -34.22
CA SER A 153 -26.74 -10.70 -33.91
C SER A 153 -26.32 -10.00 -32.63
N SER A 154 -25.66 -10.72 -31.73
CA SER A 154 -25.09 -10.16 -30.49
C SER A 154 -23.64 -10.56 -30.30
N ASN A 155 -22.88 -9.67 -29.68
CA ASN A 155 -21.50 -9.92 -29.30
C ASN A 155 -21.22 -9.37 -27.90
N VAL A 156 -21.87 -9.94 -26.89
CA VAL A 156 -21.78 -9.44 -25.51
C VAL A 156 -20.36 -9.51 -24.93
N ASN A 157 -19.53 -10.45 -25.39
CA ASN A 157 -18.15 -10.63 -24.90
C ASN A 157 -17.12 -9.76 -25.66
N GLY A 158 -17.55 -8.98 -26.65
CA GLY A 158 -16.67 -8.14 -27.48
C GLY A 158 -15.78 -8.95 -28.42
N ASN A 159 -14.75 -8.31 -28.97
CA ASN A 159 -13.76 -8.97 -29.81
C ASN A 159 -12.52 -9.36 -28.99
N THR A 160 -11.62 -10.16 -29.57
CA THR A 160 -10.29 -10.37 -29.00
C THR A 160 -9.39 -9.21 -29.42
N SER A 161 -8.68 -8.60 -28.47
CA SER A 161 -7.72 -7.54 -28.78
C SER A 161 -6.51 -8.15 -29.48
N GLN A 162 -6.19 -7.64 -30.66
CA GLN A 162 -5.08 -8.11 -31.49
C GLN A 162 -3.88 -7.17 -31.40
N ASP A 163 -4.17 -5.87 -31.35
CA ASP A 163 -3.18 -4.80 -31.39
C ASP A 163 -2.98 -4.18 -30.00
N GLU A 164 -1.73 -4.10 -29.57
CA GLU A 164 -1.37 -3.47 -28.30
C GLU A 164 -1.48 -1.93 -28.40
N PRO A 165 -2.15 -1.24 -27.47
CA PRO A 165 -2.17 0.22 -27.46
C PRO A 165 -0.79 0.78 -27.08
N THR A 166 -0.25 1.66 -27.92
CA THR A 166 1.09 2.28 -27.72
C THR A 166 1.09 3.80 -27.85
N PHE A 167 -0.01 4.39 -28.32
CA PHE A 167 -0.19 5.83 -28.53
C PHE A 167 -0.36 6.58 -27.20
N THR A 168 -0.07 7.87 -27.21
CA THR A 168 -0.24 8.77 -26.05
C THR A 168 -1.19 9.91 -26.34
N ASP A 169 -1.98 9.79 -27.41
CA ASP A 169 -3.00 10.76 -27.78
C ASP A 169 -4.08 10.84 -26.69
N LEU A 170 -4.54 12.07 -26.44
CA LEU A 170 -5.50 12.36 -25.37
C LEU A 170 -6.92 11.88 -25.73
N GLU A 171 -7.22 11.81 -27.03
CA GLU A 171 -8.49 11.35 -27.52
C GLU A 171 -8.48 9.82 -27.73
N PRO A 172 -9.61 9.14 -27.42
CA PRO A 172 -9.69 7.70 -27.57
C PRO A 172 -9.50 7.26 -29.03
N SER A 173 -8.74 6.19 -29.25
CA SER A 173 -8.46 5.69 -30.60
C SER A 173 -8.28 4.17 -30.64
N THR A 174 -8.35 3.61 -31.86
CA THR A 174 -8.09 2.20 -32.11
C THR A 174 -6.60 1.90 -32.05
N ALA A 175 -6.23 0.76 -31.48
CA ALA A 175 -4.86 0.28 -31.57
C ALA A 175 -4.62 -0.35 -32.95
N GLY A 176 -3.46 -0.05 -33.57
CA GLY A 176 -3.01 -0.68 -34.80
C GLY A 176 -3.97 -0.59 -35.99
N THR A 177 -3.92 -1.59 -36.87
CA THR A 177 -4.70 -1.66 -38.12
C THR A 177 -5.42 -2.99 -38.31
N SER A 178 -5.42 -3.88 -37.30
CA SER A 178 -6.06 -5.20 -37.36
C SER A 178 -7.59 -5.12 -37.36
N GLY A 179 -8.17 -3.97 -36.97
CA GLY A 179 -9.61 -3.76 -36.99
C GLY A 179 -10.36 -4.55 -35.91
N ASP A 180 -9.71 -4.81 -34.77
CA ASP A 180 -10.31 -5.58 -33.65
C ASP A 180 -11.49 -4.85 -32.97
N GLY A 181 -11.70 -3.57 -33.27
CA GLY A 181 -12.82 -2.77 -32.78
C GLY A 181 -12.63 -2.23 -31.37
N TYR A 182 -11.44 -2.38 -30.78
CA TYR A 182 -11.14 -1.77 -29.48
C TYR A 182 -10.91 -0.26 -29.62
N ILE A 183 -11.46 0.50 -28.68
CA ILE A 183 -11.17 1.93 -28.50
C ILE A 183 -10.53 2.10 -27.13
N TRP A 184 -9.26 2.50 -27.13
CA TRP A 184 -8.47 2.72 -25.92
C TRP A 184 -8.33 4.22 -25.67
N LYS A 185 -8.26 4.60 -24.39
CA LYS A 185 -7.82 5.95 -23.98
C LYS A 185 -6.59 5.82 -23.09
N TYR A 186 -5.55 6.59 -23.40
CA TYR A 186 -4.35 6.69 -22.58
C TYR A 186 -4.66 7.44 -21.27
N LEU A 187 -4.18 6.91 -20.13
CA LEU A 187 -4.31 7.54 -18.82
C LEU A 187 -2.98 8.12 -18.33
N PHE A 188 -1.98 7.27 -18.14
CA PHE A 188 -0.65 7.71 -17.68
C PHE A 188 0.40 6.64 -17.97
N THR A 189 1.66 7.01 -17.83
CA THR A 189 2.81 6.09 -17.89
C THR A 189 3.36 5.92 -16.49
N ILE A 190 3.62 4.67 -16.08
CA ILE A 190 4.21 4.37 -14.78
C ILE A 190 5.70 4.76 -14.83
N SER A 191 6.14 5.60 -13.88
CA SER A 191 7.54 6.00 -13.81
C SER A 191 8.47 4.80 -13.55
N PRO A 192 9.61 4.67 -14.27
CA PRO A 192 10.59 3.63 -14.01
C PRO A 192 11.09 3.55 -12.57
N SER A 193 11.18 4.70 -11.88
CA SER A 193 11.58 4.74 -10.46
C SER A 193 10.56 4.03 -9.57
N ASP A 194 9.28 4.20 -9.88
CA ASP A 194 8.21 3.57 -9.13
C ASP A 194 8.10 2.09 -9.47
N ILE A 195 8.40 1.67 -10.71
CA ILE A 195 8.50 0.25 -11.07
C ILE A 195 9.55 -0.41 -10.18
N VAL A 196 10.80 0.08 -10.17
CA VAL A 196 11.88 -0.57 -9.37
C VAL A 196 11.53 -0.66 -7.87
N LYS A 197 10.87 0.36 -7.34
CA LYS A 197 10.56 0.46 -5.90
C LYS A 197 9.31 -0.33 -5.51
N PHE A 198 8.28 -0.29 -6.35
CA PHE A 198 6.94 -0.80 -6.06
C PHE A 198 6.55 -2.00 -6.92
N ASP A 199 7.48 -2.58 -7.70
CA ASP A 199 7.19 -3.70 -8.60
C ASP A 199 6.45 -4.82 -7.87
N SER A 200 5.36 -5.25 -8.47
CA SER A 200 4.52 -6.33 -7.99
C SER A 200 3.95 -7.07 -9.18
N THR A 201 3.79 -8.38 -9.02
CA THR A 201 3.12 -9.22 -10.03
C THR A 201 1.63 -8.93 -10.11
N GLU A 202 1.04 -8.43 -9.02
CA GLU A 202 -0.42 -8.30 -8.87
C GLU A 202 -0.93 -6.86 -8.93
N TYR A 203 -0.05 -5.87 -8.79
CA TYR A 203 -0.46 -4.47 -8.63
C TYR A 203 0.37 -3.52 -9.49
N ILE A 204 -0.28 -2.45 -9.94
CA ILE A 204 0.36 -1.28 -10.56
C ILE A 204 0.21 -0.07 -9.65
N VAL A 205 1.17 0.84 -9.71
CA VAL A 205 1.10 2.10 -8.96
C VAL A 205 0.35 3.17 -9.74
N LEU A 206 -0.35 4.02 -9.01
CA LEU A 206 -0.93 5.25 -9.53
C LEU A 206 -0.02 6.45 -9.22
N PRO A 207 0.04 7.46 -10.09
CA PRO A 207 0.77 8.70 -9.82
C PRO A 207 0.28 9.36 -8.53
N THR A 208 1.19 10.02 -7.79
CA THR A 208 0.82 10.84 -6.64
C THR A 208 0.21 12.17 -7.11
N ASP A 209 -0.60 12.78 -6.25
CA ASP A 209 -1.09 14.15 -6.42
C ASP A 209 -1.81 14.39 -7.76
N TRP A 210 -2.56 13.40 -8.27
CA TRP A 210 -3.19 13.46 -9.59
C TRP A 210 -3.96 14.75 -9.84
N THR A 211 -4.71 15.22 -8.84
CA THR A 211 -5.55 16.41 -8.91
C THR A 211 -4.76 17.72 -8.93
N THR A 212 -3.54 17.75 -8.37
CA THR A 212 -2.71 18.96 -8.22
C THR A 212 -1.39 18.88 -8.98
N SER A 213 -1.11 17.78 -9.67
CA SER A 213 0.14 17.56 -10.39
C SER A 213 0.34 18.58 -11.50
N SER A 214 1.55 19.14 -11.56
CA SER A 214 2.04 20.03 -12.61
C SER A 214 2.84 19.29 -13.70
N ASP A 215 2.89 17.96 -13.64
CA ASP A 215 3.48 17.17 -14.72
C ASP A 215 2.66 17.36 -16.00
N PHE A 216 3.32 17.71 -17.10
CA PHE A 216 2.64 18.07 -18.34
C PHE A 216 1.79 16.93 -18.92
N GLN A 217 2.24 15.67 -18.80
CA GLN A 217 1.49 14.54 -19.32
C GLN A 217 0.24 14.27 -18.46
N ILE A 218 0.39 14.28 -17.13
CA ILE A 218 -0.74 14.12 -16.19
C ILE A 218 -1.74 15.26 -16.36
N GLN A 219 -1.27 16.51 -16.41
CA GLN A 219 -2.13 17.67 -16.61
C GLN A 219 -2.90 17.59 -17.93
N SER A 220 -2.22 17.22 -19.02
CA SER A 220 -2.88 17.12 -20.33
C SER A 220 -4.00 16.08 -20.34
N VAL A 221 -3.81 14.92 -19.71
CA VAL A 221 -4.86 13.89 -19.60
C VAL A 221 -5.99 14.34 -18.68
N ARG A 222 -5.67 14.93 -17.53
CA ARG A 222 -6.65 15.43 -16.56
C ARG A 222 -7.51 16.54 -17.15
N ASP A 223 -6.89 17.53 -17.78
CA ASP A 223 -7.58 18.67 -18.38
C ASP A 223 -8.39 18.20 -19.59
N SER A 224 -7.87 17.26 -20.40
CA SER A 224 -8.65 16.59 -21.44
C SER A 224 -9.86 15.85 -20.88
N GLY A 225 -9.78 15.24 -19.70
CA GLY A 225 -10.93 14.60 -19.05
C GLY A 225 -11.95 15.57 -18.46
N ASP A 226 -11.66 16.87 -18.35
CA ASP A 226 -12.55 17.83 -17.71
C ASP A 226 -13.68 18.28 -18.66
N SER A 227 -14.87 17.72 -18.49
CA SER A 227 -16.04 18.10 -19.28
C SER A 227 -16.53 19.52 -19.04
N THR A 228 -16.20 20.16 -17.91
CA THR A 228 -16.61 21.56 -17.67
C THR A 228 -15.91 22.53 -18.62
N LEU A 229 -14.77 22.11 -19.17
CA LEU A 229 -14.00 22.86 -20.15
C LEU A 229 -14.25 22.35 -21.57
N ASN A 230 -14.30 21.03 -21.76
CA ASN A 230 -14.23 20.41 -23.09
C ASN A 230 -15.55 19.80 -23.59
N ASN A 231 -16.61 19.75 -22.78
CA ASN A 231 -17.89 19.12 -23.13
C ASN A 231 -17.72 17.70 -23.71
N ASN A 232 -16.89 16.88 -23.07
CA ASN A 232 -16.47 15.59 -23.58
C ASN A 232 -16.63 14.44 -22.55
N GLN A 233 -17.64 14.56 -21.68
CA GLN A 233 -17.92 13.57 -20.65
C GLN A 233 -18.24 12.20 -21.24
N ILE A 234 -19.32 12.09 -22.03
CA ILE A 234 -19.71 10.82 -22.65
C ILE A 234 -18.81 10.55 -23.86
N LYS A 235 -18.22 9.35 -23.93
CA LYS A 235 -17.36 8.93 -25.06
C LYS A 235 -17.92 7.74 -25.84
N THR A 236 -18.75 6.92 -25.20
CA THR A 236 -19.34 5.72 -25.81
C THR A 236 -20.83 5.66 -25.52
N VAL A 237 -21.62 5.20 -26.49
CA VAL A 237 -23.01 4.79 -26.31
C VAL A 237 -23.10 3.31 -26.65
N TYR A 238 -23.43 2.49 -25.67
CA TYR A 238 -23.59 1.04 -25.84
C TYR A 238 -24.97 0.74 -26.43
N ILE A 239 -25.02 -0.10 -27.46
CA ILE A 239 -26.28 -0.58 -28.04
C ILE A 239 -26.58 -1.95 -27.41
N GLU A 240 -27.59 -2.00 -26.54
CA GLU A 240 -28.09 -3.26 -25.99
C GLU A 240 -29.14 -3.88 -26.90
N ASP A 241 -29.95 -3.04 -27.55
CA ASP A 241 -30.90 -3.46 -28.58
C ASP A 241 -30.97 -2.39 -29.67
N GLY A 242 -30.81 -2.80 -30.93
CA GLY A 242 -30.91 -1.93 -32.10
C GLY A 242 -32.34 -1.51 -32.45
N GLY A 243 -33.36 -2.16 -31.86
CA GLY A 243 -34.78 -1.98 -32.16
C GLY A 243 -35.12 -2.25 -33.63
N SER A 244 -36.36 -1.97 -34.06
CA SER A 244 -36.73 -2.13 -35.48
C SER A 244 -37.70 -1.09 -36.06
N GLY A 245 -37.54 -0.85 -37.38
CA GLY A 245 -38.57 -0.32 -38.28
C GLY A 245 -38.88 1.18 -38.24
N VAL A 246 -38.39 1.94 -37.25
CA VAL A 246 -38.75 3.37 -37.07
C VAL A 246 -37.57 4.34 -36.98
N TYR A 247 -36.34 3.84 -36.86
CA TYR A 247 -35.17 4.68 -36.66
C TYR A 247 -34.56 5.15 -37.98
N THR A 248 -34.09 6.40 -38.00
CA THR A 248 -33.38 7.00 -39.14
C THR A 248 -31.96 7.38 -38.75
N ALA A 249 -31.03 7.28 -39.70
CA ALA A 249 -29.67 7.78 -39.49
C ALA A 249 -29.69 9.30 -39.28
N GLY A 250 -28.87 9.78 -38.34
CA GLY A 250 -28.83 11.20 -38.00
C GLY A 250 -28.13 11.49 -36.68
N THR A 251 -28.03 12.77 -36.35
CA THR A 251 -27.50 13.22 -35.06
C THR A 251 -28.65 13.53 -34.11
N PHE A 252 -28.65 12.87 -32.97
CA PHE A 252 -29.66 12.97 -31.93
C PHE A 252 -29.06 13.52 -30.64
N ASP A 253 -29.87 14.18 -29.83
CA ASP A 253 -29.45 14.69 -28.53
C ASP A 253 -29.49 13.58 -27.48
N ILE A 254 -28.57 13.62 -26.51
CA ILE A 254 -28.69 12.83 -25.29
C ILE A 254 -29.31 13.74 -24.23
N LYS A 255 -30.54 13.43 -23.82
CA LYS A 255 -31.28 14.16 -22.77
C LYS A 255 -31.05 13.51 -21.42
N GLY A 256 -31.07 14.30 -20.36
CA GLY A 256 -30.80 13.85 -18.99
C GLY A 256 -30.69 15.06 -18.06
N ASP A 257 -29.86 14.93 -17.03
CA ASP A 257 -29.50 16.02 -16.12
C ASP A 257 -28.29 16.84 -16.59
N GLY A 258 -27.52 16.33 -17.56
CA GLY A 258 -26.45 17.07 -18.24
C GLY A 258 -26.91 17.89 -19.43
N SER A 259 -25.94 18.52 -20.11
CA SER A 259 -26.20 19.35 -21.30
C SER A 259 -25.16 19.15 -22.41
N GLY A 260 -25.59 19.35 -23.65
CA GLY A 260 -24.72 19.46 -24.82
C GLY A 260 -24.29 18.14 -25.47
N ALA A 261 -24.67 16.98 -24.94
CA ALA A 261 -24.27 15.71 -25.54
C ALA A 261 -25.12 15.33 -26.77
N LYS A 262 -24.44 14.84 -27.81
CA LYS A 262 -25.02 14.45 -29.10
C LYS A 262 -24.39 13.15 -29.59
N VAL A 263 -25.21 12.29 -30.20
CA VAL A 263 -24.80 11.01 -30.77
C VAL A 263 -25.25 10.92 -32.23
N ASN A 264 -24.35 10.47 -33.10
CA ASN A 264 -24.66 10.10 -34.47
C ASN A 264 -25.03 8.63 -34.54
N ILE A 265 -26.18 8.35 -35.15
CA ILE A 265 -26.75 7.02 -35.30
C ILE A 265 -26.71 6.62 -36.77
N GLU A 266 -26.24 5.40 -37.02
CA GLU A 266 -26.34 4.73 -38.33
C GLU A 266 -27.36 3.60 -38.23
N VAL A 267 -28.16 3.42 -39.28
CA VAL A 267 -29.20 2.39 -39.36
C VAL A 267 -29.03 1.53 -40.61
N ASN A 268 -29.47 0.27 -40.56
CA ASN A 268 -29.54 -0.58 -41.74
C ASN A 268 -30.77 -0.26 -42.61
N SER A 269 -30.92 -0.95 -43.73
CA SER A 269 -32.06 -0.81 -44.66
C SER A 269 -33.42 -1.12 -44.03
N SER A 270 -33.45 -1.83 -42.91
CA SER A 270 -34.64 -2.21 -42.16
C SER A 270 -34.95 -1.25 -41.01
N GLY A 271 -34.15 -0.18 -40.84
CA GLY A 271 -34.31 0.79 -39.75
C GLY A 271 -33.86 0.29 -38.38
N ASN A 272 -33.03 -0.76 -38.31
CA ASN A 272 -32.38 -1.18 -37.06
C ASN A 272 -31.11 -0.34 -36.85
N ILE A 273 -30.85 0.10 -35.62
CA ILE A 273 -29.64 0.83 -35.28
C ILE A 273 -28.43 -0.10 -35.31
N THR A 274 -27.43 0.22 -36.12
CA THR A 274 -26.23 -0.60 -36.30
C THR A 274 -25.00 -0.01 -35.61
N LYS A 275 -24.97 1.31 -35.41
CA LYS A 275 -23.81 2.00 -34.82
C LYS A 275 -24.21 3.31 -34.17
N ALA A 276 -23.61 3.58 -33.03
CA ALA A 276 -23.74 4.84 -32.29
C ALA A 276 -22.35 5.44 -32.07
N THR A 277 -22.13 6.65 -32.58
CA THR A 277 -20.85 7.38 -32.46
C THR A 277 -21.10 8.71 -31.76
N VAL A 278 -20.45 8.96 -30.63
CA VAL A 278 -20.61 10.22 -29.90
C VAL A 278 -19.98 11.36 -30.68
N VAL A 279 -20.75 12.41 -30.94
CA VAL A 279 -20.30 13.62 -31.65
C VAL A 279 -19.86 14.70 -30.66
N SER A 280 -20.61 14.84 -29.57
CA SER A 280 -20.25 15.70 -28.43
C SER A 280 -20.61 14.99 -27.14
N GLY A 281 -19.68 14.93 -26.19
CA GLY A 281 -19.86 14.20 -24.95
C GLY A 281 -20.64 14.96 -23.88
N GLY A 282 -20.87 16.26 -24.09
CA GLY A 282 -21.54 17.16 -23.15
C GLY A 282 -20.86 17.24 -21.78
N SER A 283 -21.58 17.80 -20.80
CA SER A 283 -21.11 17.94 -19.42
C SER A 283 -22.27 17.83 -18.42
N GLY A 284 -21.97 17.30 -17.23
CA GLY A 284 -22.88 17.23 -16.08
C GLY A 284 -23.87 16.06 -16.09
N TYR A 285 -23.69 15.06 -16.94
CA TYR A 285 -24.55 13.88 -16.99
C TYR A 285 -24.27 12.93 -15.82
N THR A 286 -25.31 12.53 -15.09
CA THR A 286 -25.31 11.35 -14.20
C THR A 286 -26.26 10.26 -14.68
N PHE A 287 -27.20 10.62 -15.55
CA PHE A 287 -28.00 9.71 -16.37
C PHE A 287 -28.27 10.35 -17.73
N GLY A 288 -28.56 9.53 -18.74
CA GLY A 288 -28.88 10.03 -20.07
C GLY A 288 -29.66 9.03 -20.91
N ILE A 289 -30.51 9.55 -21.78
CA ILE A 289 -31.28 8.80 -22.78
C ILE A 289 -31.12 9.48 -24.14
N VAL A 290 -30.96 8.67 -25.20
CA VAL A 290 -30.93 9.18 -26.58
C VAL A 290 -32.35 9.56 -26.98
N ASP A 291 -32.54 10.82 -27.35
CA ASP A 291 -33.84 11.34 -27.79
C ASP A 291 -33.95 11.27 -29.32
N PHE A 292 -34.74 10.31 -29.79
CA PHE A 292 -35.03 10.11 -31.21
C PHE A 292 -36.12 11.05 -31.75
N GLY A 293 -36.69 11.93 -30.92
CA GLY A 293 -37.66 12.95 -31.35
C GLY A 293 -39.06 12.40 -31.64
N HIS A 294 -39.40 11.22 -31.13
CA HIS A 294 -40.74 10.64 -31.26
C HIS A 294 -41.79 11.48 -30.51
N ALA A 295 -42.97 11.63 -31.11
CA ALA A 295 -44.11 12.26 -30.47
C ALA A 295 -44.74 11.33 -29.42
N VAL A 296 -45.46 11.91 -28.45
CA VAL A 296 -46.16 11.15 -27.40
C VAL A 296 -47.19 10.15 -27.96
N THR A 297 -47.68 10.39 -29.17
CA THR A 297 -48.65 9.54 -29.86
C THR A 297 -48.03 8.42 -30.69
N ASP A 298 -46.70 8.40 -30.85
CA ASP A 298 -46.02 7.41 -31.68
C ASP A 298 -46.06 6.03 -31.00
N THR A 299 -46.36 5.00 -31.78
CA THR A 299 -46.33 3.61 -31.30
C THR A 299 -45.03 2.96 -31.75
N ILE A 300 -44.17 2.62 -30.80
CA ILE A 300 -42.88 1.95 -31.05
C ILE A 300 -43.04 0.49 -30.62
N SER A 301 -43.17 -0.41 -31.60
CA SER A 301 -43.42 -1.84 -31.34
C SER A 301 -42.18 -2.59 -30.83
N ASP A 302 -40.99 -2.10 -31.18
CA ASP A 302 -39.71 -2.74 -30.89
C ASP A 302 -38.64 -1.65 -30.62
N PRO A 303 -38.65 -1.07 -29.41
CA PRO A 303 -37.83 0.09 -29.08
C PRO A 303 -36.36 -0.28 -28.92
N ALA A 304 -35.49 0.49 -29.56
CA ALA A 304 -34.05 0.41 -29.35
C ALA A 304 -33.65 0.81 -27.93
N LYS A 305 -32.66 0.11 -27.39
CA LYS A 305 -32.09 0.34 -26.06
C LYS A 305 -30.63 0.76 -26.18
N LEU A 306 -30.40 2.07 -26.11
CA LEU A 306 -29.08 2.68 -26.13
C LEU A 306 -28.73 3.20 -24.75
N ILE A 307 -27.54 2.85 -24.26
CA ILE A 307 -27.03 3.21 -22.94
C ILE A 307 -25.83 4.14 -23.12
N PRO A 308 -25.99 5.47 -22.93
CA PRO A 308 -24.86 6.37 -22.82
C PRO A 308 -23.97 5.96 -21.64
N ILE A 309 -22.70 5.67 -21.90
CA ILE A 309 -21.77 5.25 -20.84
C ILE A 309 -21.19 6.49 -20.16
N ILE A 310 -21.52 6.66 -18.88
CA ILE A 310 -21.13 7.82 -18.09
C ILE A 310 -19.86 7.50 -17.29
N PRO A 311 -18.76 8.25 -17.47
CA PRO A 311 -17.54 8.09 -16.67
C PRO A 311 -17.71 8.64 -15.25
N PRO A 312 -16.78 8.34 -14.33
CA PRO A 312 -16.81 8.90 -13.00
C PRO A 312 -16.49 10.41 -13.03
N SER A 313 -17.12 11.16 -12.13
CA SER A 313 -16.89 12.60 -11.94
C SER A 313 -17.17 13.41 -13.22
N ARG A 314 -16.13 13.96 -13.87
CA ARG A 314 -16.26 14.86 -15.03
C ARG A 314 -15.96 14.20 -16.36
N GLY A 315 -15.28 13.06 -16.39
CA GLY A 315 -14.80 12.45 -17.63
C GLY A 315 -13.67 11.45 -17.40
N HIS A 316 -13.45 10.58 -18.38
CA HIS A 316 -12.33 9.63 -18.35
C HIS A 316 -10.99 10.36 -18.28
N GLY A 317 -10.14 10.01 -17.31
CA GLY A 317 -8.85 10.64 -17.04
C GLY A 317 -8.91 11.85 -16.09
N TYR A 318 -10.09 12.35 -15.71
CA TYR A 318 -10.17 13.49 -14.79
C TYR A 318 -9.73 13.11 -13.36
N ASP A 319 -10.25 11.99 -12.85
CA ASP A 319 -9.92 11.46 -11.53
C ASP A 319 -9.59 9.96 -11.63
N VAL A 320 -8.31 9.65 -11.83
CA VAL A 320 -7.86 8.25 -11.98
C VAL A 320 -8.01 7.43 -10.70
N TYR A 321 -8.08 8.06 -9.53
CA TYR A 321 -8.22 7.34 -8.27
C TYR A 321 -9.63 6.75 -8.16
N THR A 322 -10.64 7.54 -8.46
CA THR A 322 -12.04 7.07 -8.52
C THR A 322 -12.28 6.21 -9.75
N GLU A 323 -11.63 6.51 -10.87
CA GLU A 323 -11.82 5.77 -12.12
C GLU A 323 -11.25 4.37 -12.09
N LEU A 324 -10.05 4.18 -11.51
CA LEU A 324 -9.42 2.86 -11.43
C LEU A 324 -9.73 2.10 -10.14
N GLY A 325 -10.34 2.76 -9.14
CA GLY A 325 -10.72 2.15 -7.87
C GLY A 325 -9.55 2.00 -6.92
N ALA A 326 -8.88 3.11 -6.59
CA ALA A 326 -7.71 3.15 -5.72
C ALA A 326 -8.06 2.91 -4.23
N ASP A 327 -8.48 1.69 -3.88
CA ASP A 327 -8.83 1.28 -2.51
C ASP A 327 -7.66 0.65 -1.72
N LYS A 328 -6.50 0.49 -2.36
CA LYS A 328 -5.29 -0.06 -1.74
C LYS A 328 -4.12 0.92 -1.77
N VAL A 329 -3.30 0.85 -0.73
CA VAL A 329 -2.08 1.66 -0.57
C VAL A 329 -0.89 0.75 -0.32
N LEU A 330 0.16 0.91 -1.13
CA LEU A 330 1.44 0.24 -0.94
C LEU A 330 2.41 1.17 -0.20
N VAL A 331 2.95 0.66 0.90
CA VAL A 331 3.97 1.29 1.73
C VAL A 331 5.29 0.56 1.53
N TYR A 332 6.33 1.30 1.18
CA TYR A 332 7.68 0.77 0.95
C TYR A 332 8.69 1.36 1.94
N SER A 333 9.48 0.50 2.58
CA SER A 333 10.64 0.89 3.38
C SER A 333 11.84 0.01 3.05
N ARG A 334 13.03 0.63 2.99
CA ARG A 334 14.31 -0.08 2.80
C ARG A 334 15.18 0.09 4.04
N PHE A 335 15.68 -1.02 4.55
CA PHE A 335 16.70 -1.06 5.59
C PHE A 335 18.01 -1.54 4.96
N ASP A 336 19.08 -0.77 5.14
CA ASP A 336 20.42 -1.04 4.62
C ASP A 336 21.47 -0.79 5.71
N ASP A 337 22.75 -0.96 5.36
CA ASP A 337 23.90 -0.82 6.27
C ASP A 337 24.47 0.62 6.32
N SER A 338 23.78 1.61 5.73
CA SER A 338 24.30 2.97 5.62
C SER A 338 24.45 3.69 6.97
N THR A 339 23.77 3.19 8.00
CA THR A 339 23.79 3.76 9.36
C THR A 339 23.84 2.64 10.40
N LYS A 340 24.41 2.94 11.58
CA LYS A 340 24.44 1.99 12.70
C LYS A 340 23.12 1.93 13.49
N ASP A 341 22.12 2.75 13.13
CA ASP A 341 20.76 2.64 13.68
C ASP A 341 20.04 1.38 13.20
N PHE A 342 20.42 0.88 12.02
CA PHE A 342 19.96 -0.39 11.47
C PHE A 342 21.07 -1.43 11.62
N PRO A 343 21.18 -2.08 12.79
CA PRO A 343 22.18 -3.13 12.97
C PRO A 343 22.01 -4.21 11.90
N THR A 344 23.13 -4.56 11.26
CA THR A 344 23.23 -5.65 10.31
C THR A 344 23.31 -6.99 11.02
N ASP A 345 23.95 -7.04 12.19
CA ASP A 345 24.11 -8.24 13.00
C ASP A 345 22.89 -8.46 13.91
N THR A 346 21.71 -8.64 13.31
CA THR A 346 20.46 -8.82 14.05
C THR A 346 19.52 -9.79 13.34
N LYS A 347 18.40 -10.10 14.00
CA LYS A 347 17.32 -10.91 13.46
C LYS A 347 15.99 -10.25 13.77
N PHE A 348 14.99 -10.46 12.92
CA PHE A 348 13.64 -9.95 13.14
C PHE A 348 12.60 -10.95 12.65
N ALA A 349 11.45 -10.96 13.32
CA ALA A 349 10.30 -11.79 12.96
C ALA A 349 9.01 -10.98 12.85
N GLN A 350 9.07 -9.68 13.16
CA GLN A 350 7.93 -8.77 13.09
C GLN A 350 8.23 -7.57 12.21
N VAL A 351 7.22 -7.17 11.44
CA VAL A 351 7.21 -5.95 10.64
C VAL A 351 5.93 -5.21 10.99
N GLY A 352 6.03 -3.92 11.33
CA GLY A 352 4.83 -3.14 11.65
C GLY A 352 4.92 -1.70 11.17
N ILE A 353 3.80 -0.99 11.29
CA ILE A 353 3.74 0.45 11.11
C ILE A 353 3.31 1.09 12.43
N ILE A 354 4.10 2.06 12.88
CA ILE A 354 3.79 2.88 14.05
C ILE A 354 3.53 4.33 13.64
N LYS A 355 2.46 4.91 14.18
CA LYS A 355 2.09 6.31 14.00
C LYS A 355 2.46 7.10 15.26
N ASN A 356 3.06 8.27 15.05
CA ASN A 356 3.35 9.30 16.05
C ASN A 356 4.01 8.78 17.35
N PRO A 357 5.13 8.02 17.29
CA PRO A 357 5.91 7.76 18.50
C PRO A 357 6.47 9.07 19.06
N GLU A 358 6.54 9.22 20.37
CA GLU A 358 7.17 10.37 21.02
C GLU A 358 8.69 10.18 21.11
N LYS A 359 9.42 11.30 21.20
CA LYS A 359 10.86 11.29 21.48
C LYS A 359 11.11 10.72 22.88
N TYR A 360 12.20 9.98 23.04
CA TYR A 360 12.60 9.48 24.35
C TYR A 360 12.76 10.61 25.38
N ASN A 361 12.31 10.35 26.61
CA ASN A 361 12.32 11.29 27.73
C ASN A 361 11.72 12.66 27.42
N SER A 362 10.73 12.69 26.53
CA SER A 362 9.92 13.87 26.20
C SER A 362 8.45 13.48 26.30
N THR A 363 7.60 14.41 26.73
CA THR A 363 6.15 14.18 26.83
C THR A 363 5.44 15.05 25.80
N GLY A 364 4.61 14.44 24.94
CA GLY A 364 3.82 15.14 23.93
C GLY A 364 4.63 15.66 22.73
N ILE A 365 5.91 15.27 22.61
CA ILE A 365 6.75 15.66 21.47
C ILE A 365 6.91 14.46 20.53
N VAL A 366 6.22 14.51 19.39
CA VAL A 366 6.33 13.50 18.33
C VAL A 366 7.75 13.47 17.78
N PHE A 367 8.29 12.26 17.62
CA PHE A 367 9.58 12.04 16.99
C PHE A 367 9.45 12.24 15.47
N THR A 368 10.32 13.07 14.89
CA THR A 368 10.26 13.48 13.48
C THR A 368 11.51 13.10 12.67
N GLY A 369 12.49 12.42 13.30
CA GLY A 369 13.70 11.95 12.63
C GLY A 369 13.38 10.98 11.50
N ASN A 370 14.23 10.90 10.47
CA ASN A 370 13.99 10.00 9.33
C ASN A 370 14.10 8.51 9.68
N GLN A 371 14.74 8.20 10.80
CA GLN A 371 14.95 6.86 11.32
C GLN A 371 15.17 6.94 12.82
N TYR A 372 15.03 5.82 13.51
CA TYR A 372 15.35 5.72 14.92
C TYR A 372 15.81 4.31 15.30
N SER A 373 16.57 4.23 16.39
CA SER A 373 16.80 3.04 17.18
C SER A 373 15.85 3.01 18.38
N SER A 374 15.05 1.95 18.50
CA SER A 374 14.30 1.61 19.72
C SER A 374 15.19 0.89 20.73
N LEU A 375 16.46 0.62 20.44
CA LEU A 375 17.30 -0.19 21.32
C LEU A 375 18.08 0.66 22.30
N GLY A 376 18.17 0.19 23.55
CA GLY A 376 19.21 0.64 24.45
C GLY A 376 20.55 0.07 23.98
N SER A 377 21.64 0.78 24.21
CA SER A 377 22.97 0.34 23.77
C SER A 377 23.98 0.37 24.92
N ILE A 378 24.90 -0.58 24.90
CA ILE A 378 26.00 -0.72 25.85
C ILE A 378 27.30 -0.84 25.06
N LYS A 379 28.25 0.04 25.34
CA LYS A 379 29.63 -0.08 24.90
C LYS A 379 30.34 -1.01 25.87
N LEU A 380 30.77 -2.17 25.38
CA LEU A 380 31.55 -3.10 26.20
C LEU A 380 33.00 -2.62 26.30
N ASP A 381 33.62 -2.90 27.44
CA ASP A 381 35.01 -2.54 27.72
C ASP A 381 35.99 -3.10 26.67
N SER A 382 37.17 -2.51 26.59
CA SER A 382 38.17 -2.88 25.58
C SER A 382 38.75 -4.28 25.72
N THR A 383 38.55 -4.93 26.87
CA THR A 383 39.07 -6.27 27.18
C THR A 383 38.10 -7.38 26.80
N PHE A 384 36.84 -7.04 26.54
CA PHE A 384 35.83 -8.00 26.12
C PHE A 384 36.16 -8.65 24.77
N SER A 385 36.15 -9.98 24.74
CA SER A 385 36.45 -10.81 23.58
C SER A 385 35.38 -11.88 23.29
N GLY A 386 34.24 -11.82 23.99
CA GLY A 386 33.14 -12.76 23.80
C GLY A 386 32.34 -12.51 22.52
N SER A 387 31.47 -13.46 22.19
CA SER A 387 30.51 -13.36 21.08
C SER A 387 29.08 -13.54 21.59
N PRO A 388 28.42 -12.44 22.02
CA PRO A 388 27.02 -12.43 22.41
C PRO A 388 26.10 -12.97 21.31
N THR A 389 25.19 -13.87 21.67
CA THR A 389 24.20 -14.43 20.72
C THR A 389 22.95 -13.54 20.66
N VAL A 390 22.56 -13.11 19.46
CA VAL A 390 21.29 -12.38 19.24
C VAL A 390 20.09 -13.21 19.71
N GLY A 391 19.21 -12.58 20.48
CA GLY A 391 18.02 -13.19 21.08
C GLY A 391 18.27 -13.82 22.46
N ALA A 392 19.52 -13.92 22.92
CA ALA A 392 19.82 -14.40 24.27
C ALA A 392 19.52 -13.32 25.33
N ALA A 393 19.14 -13.76 26.53
CA ALA A 393 18.91 -12.88 27.67
C ALA A 393 20.24 -12.47 28.32
N ILE A 394 20.32 -11.21 28.73
CA ILE A 394 21.43 -10.64 29.50
C ILE A 394 20.91 -9.97 30.77
N THR A 395 21.76 -9.96 31.80
CA THR A 395 21.45 -9.30 33.07
C THR A 395 22.65 -8.54 33.62
N GLN A 396 22.39 -7.49 34.40
CA GLN A 396 23.40 -6.73 35.14
C GLN A 396 22.85 -6.39 36.52
N SER A 397 23.68 -6.57 37.56
CA SER A 397 23.35 -6.05 38.89
C SER A 397 23.61 -4.54 38.94
N THR A 398 22.63 -3.76 39.37
CA THR A 398 22.71 -2.31 39.52
C THR A 398 22.26 -1.92 40.93
N ASP A 399 22.51 -0.67 41.33
CA ASP A 399 22.06 -0.15 42.64
C ASP A 399 20.53 -0.15 42.77
N ASN A 400 19.81 -0.10 41.65
CA ASN A 400 18.35 -0.10 41.59
C ASN A 400 17.75 -1.51 41.39
N GLY A 401 18.58 -2.56 41.45
CA GLY A 401 18.18 -3.95 41.25
C GLY A 401 18.79 -4.58 40.00
N THR A 402 18.18 -5.65 39.48
CA THR A 402 18.71 -6.40 38.33
C THR A 402 18.12 -5.88 37.02
N ALA A 403 18.96 -5.28 36.17
CA ALA A 403 18.62 -4.98 34.79
C ALA A 403 18.57 -6.27 33.97
N ARG A 404 17.57 -6.39 33.08
CA ARG A 404 17.33 -7.59 32.26
C ARG A 404 17.00 -7.16 30.83
N GLY A 405 17.59 -7.79 29.82
CA GLY A 405 17.31 -7.47 28.42
C GLY A 405 17.54 -8.65 27.50
N TYR A 406 17.01 -8.59 26.27
CA TYR A 406 17.40 -9.47 25.19
C TYR A 406 18.36 -8.76 24.26
N ILE A 407 19.40 -9.48 23.82
CA ILE A 407 20.35 -8.97 22.84
C ILE A 407 19.62 -8.85 21.49
N ALA A 408 19.60 -7.63 20.94
CA ALA A 408 19.12 -7.37 19.59
C ALA A 408 20.25 -7.43 18.58
N SER A 409 21.42 -6.90 18.92
CA SER A 409 22.58 -6.89 18.03
C SER A 409 23.87 -6.75 18.82
N TYR A 410 24.97 -7.22 18.25
CA TYR A 410 26.30 -6.96 18.75
C TYR A 410 27.26 -6.76 17.58
N ASP A 411 27.88 -5.58 17.51
CA ASP A 411 28.90 -5.24 16.52
C ASP A 411 30.29 -5.50 17.13
N THR A 412 31.02 -6.46 16.57
CA THR A 412 32.33 -6.92 17.06
C THR A 412 33.43 -5.87 16.87
N GLU A 413 33.31 -4.99 15.88
CA GLU A 413 34.31 -3.95 15.60
C GLU A 413 34.14 -2.76 16.55
N THR A 414 32.90 -2.32 16.74
CA THR A 414 32.59 -1.19 17.63
C THR A 414 32.44 -1.62 19.09
N ARG A 415 32.30 -2.92 19.39
CA ARG A 415 31.98 -3.49 20.71
C ARG A 415 30.69 -2.92 21.31
N VAL A 416 29.75 -2.53 20.45
CA VAL A 416 28.44 -2.02 20.87
C VAL A 416 27.43 -3.16 20.87
N LEU A 417 26.86 -3.41 22.04
CA LEU A 417 25.75 -4.34 22.24
C LEU A 417 24.45 -3.54 22.32
N LYS A 418 23.49 -3.85 21.44
CA LYS A 418 22.15 -3.28 21.47
C LYS A 418 21.15 -4.27 22.07
N TYR A 419 20.22 -3.79 22.89
CA TYR A 419 19.26 -4.61 23.61
C TYR A 419 17.87 -3.96 23.70
N TYR A 420 16.86 -4.79 23.95
CA TYR A 420 15.52 -4.34 24.35
C TYR A 420 15.08 -5.07 25.61
N GLN A 421 14.17 -4.43 26.34
CA GLN A 421 13.52 -4.99 27.52
C GLN A 421 12.05 -5.16 27.18
N ASP A 422 11.49 -6.31 27.53
CA ASP A 422 10.07 -6.57 27.40
C ASP A 422 9.52 -7.16 28.69
N ARG A 423 8.19 -7.24 28.76
CA ARG A 423 7.49 -7.78 29.93
C ARG A 423 7.87 -9.24 30.26
N SER A 424 8.32 -10.04 29.30
CA SER A 424 8.60 -11.47 29.54
C SER A 424 9.76 -11.67 30.51
N LEU A 425 10.68 -10.69 30.59
CA LEU A 425 11.80 -10.68 31.53
C LEU A 425 11.41 -10.29 32.96
N ASN A 426 10.29 -9.58 33.12
CA ASN A 426 9.86 -8.99 34.37
C ASN A 426 8.69 -9.74 35.02
N PHE A 427 7.95 -10.54 34.24
CA PHE A 427 6.90 -11.40 34.78
C PHE A 427 7.54 -12.59 35.51
N ALA A 428 7.26 -12.69 36.80
CA ALA A 428 7.84 -13.66 37.71
C ALA A 428 7.59 -15.12 37.30
N ASN A 429 6.36 -15.40 36.87
CA ASN A 429 5.94 -16.70 36.36
C ASN A 429 6.21 -16.91 34.86
N THR A 430 6.75 -15.90 34.16
CA THR A 430 7.03 -15.89 32.71
C THR A 430 5.84 -16.13 31.78
N LEU A 431 4.61 -16.08 32.29
CA LEU A 431 3.38 -16.44 31.57
C LEU A 431 2.32 -15.34 31.64
N ASP A 432 1.92 -14.93 32.84
CA ASP A 432 0.74 -14.07 33.06
C ASP A 432 0.80 -13.32 34.41
N GLN A 433 -0.29 -12.67 34.81
CA GLN A 433 -0.38 -11.89 36.05
C GLN A 433 -0.54 -12.73 37.34
N THR A 434 -0.48 -14.07 37.26
CA THR A 434 -0.54 -14.95 38.43
C THR A 434 0.62 -14.64 39.37
N ASP A 435 0.30 -14.35 40.63
CA ASP A 435 1.27 -13.95 41.64
C ASP A 435 2.32 -15.05 41.93
N ARG A 436 3.50 -14.62 42.37
CA ARG A 436 4.64 -15.49 42.73
C ARG A 436 5.56 -14.80 43.74
N ASN A 437 6.26 -15.58 44.55
CA ASN A 437 7.12 -15.08 45.63
C ASN A 437 8.29 -14.17 45.19
N ASP A 438 8.68 -14.18 43.92
CA ASP A 438 9.75 -13.36 43.35
C ASP A 438 9.27 -12.07 42.65
N VAL A 439 7.96 -11.77 42.65
CA VAL A 439 7.38 -10.55 42.04
C VAL A 439 8.07 -9.29 42.56
N THR A 440 8.24 -9.14 43.88
CA THR A 440 8.90 -7.98 44.50
C THR A 440 10.31 -7.72 43.98
N ALA A 441 11.07 -8.78 43.65
CA ALA A 441 12.45 -8.67 43.19
C ALA A 441 12.59 -8.59 41.65
N LYS A 442 11.53 -8.89 40.89
CA LYS A 442 11.60 -9.11 39.44
C LYS A 442 10.69 -8.21 38.60
N ALA A 443 9.56 -7.76 39.14
CA ALA A 443 8.54 -7.04 38.38
C ALA A 443 8.99 -5.65 37.88
N ASN A 444 9.88 -4.97 38.62
CA ASN A 444 10.38 -3.65 38.23
C ASN A 444 11.29 -3.74 37.00
N VAL A 445 11.04 -2.89 36.00
CA VAL A 445 11.93 -2.67 34.86
C VAL A 445 13.07 -1.78 35.31
N VAL A 446 14.30 -2.29 35.24
CA VAL A 446 15.52 -1.59 35.63
C VAL A 446 16.43 -1.45 34.41
N SER A 447 16.91 -0.24 34.13
CA SER A 447 17.84 0.03 33.03
C SER A 447 19.23 -0.50 33.34
N PHE A 448 19.98 -0.86 32.30
CA PHE A 448 21.41 -1.13 32.45
C PHE A 448 22.13 0.16 32.85
N ALA A 449 23.12 0.02 33.73
CA ALA A 449 23.80 1.15 34.35
C ALA A 449 25.28 1.21 33.96
N SER A 450 25.82 2.43 33.92
CA SER A 450 27.25 2.69 33.76
C SER A 450 28.01 2.23 35.02
N THR A 451 28.30 0.92 35.09
CA THR A 451 29.02 0.30 36.20
C THR A 451 29.97 -0.77 35.68
N THR A 452 30.99 -1.09 36.47
CA THR A 452 31.94 -2.18 36.18
C THR A 452 31.36 -3.56 36.49
N ASN A 453 30.11 -3.65 36.96
CA ASN A 453 29.46 -4.93 37.23
C ASN A 453 29.32 -5.71 35.93
N THR A 454 29.67 -6.99 36.00
CA THR A 454 29.66 -7.89 34.86
C THR A 454 28.25 -8.11 34.32
N ILE A 455 28.11 -8.10 33.00
CA ILE A 455 26.91 -8.46 32.26
C ILE A 455 26.94 -9.97 32.01
N THR A 456 26.01 -10.69 32.60
CA THR A 456 25.89 -12.16 32.50
C THR A 456 24.90 -12.53 31.40
N PRO A 457 25.14 -13.60 30.59
CA PRO A 457 26.24 -14.57 30.66
C PRO A 457 27.50 -14.20 29.86
N ILE A 458 27.49 -13.07 29.14
CA ILE A 458 28.56 -12.72 28.21
C ILE A 458 29.90 -12.45 28.91
N SER A 459 29.89 -12.12 30.21
CA SER A 459 31.08 -11.86 31.03
C SER A 459 31.87 -10.61 30.65
N GLY A 460 31.20 -9.61 30.04
CA GLY A 460 31.77 -8.28 29.76
C GLY A 460 31.29 -7.21 30.75
N SER A 461 31.98 -6.08 30.83
CA SER A 461 31.54 -4.91 31.61
C SER A 461 31.35 -3.68 30.73
N VAL A 462 30.67 -2.66 31.26
CA VAL A 462 30.44 -1.40 30.54
C VAL A 462 31.73 -0.58 30.50
N ASP A 463 32.06 0.00 29.33
CA ASP A 463 33.10 1.03 29.24
C ASP A 463 32.57 2.36 29.82
N ILE A 464 32.68 2.49 31.14
CA ILE A 464 32.15 3.65 31.89
C ILE A 464 32.79 4.99 31.50
N ASN A 465 33.93 4.96 30.80
CA ASN A 465 34.63 6.17 30.37
C ASN A 465 34.22 6.62 28.97
N PHE A 466 33.48 5.79 28.22
CA PHE A 466 33.06 6.13 26.87
C PHE A 466 31.87 7.09 26.91
N SER A 467 31.93 8.19 26.16
CA SER A 467 30.81 9.10 25.95
C SER A 467 30.89 9.73 24.55
N GLY A 468 29.74 10.08 23.99
CA GLY A 468 29.61 10.64 22.66
C GLY A 468 28.98 9.68 21.64
N ILE A 469 28.95 10.11 20.38
CA ILE A 469 28.25 9.42 19.28
C ILE A 469 29.20 8.72 18.29
N THR A 470 30.51 8.95 18.41
CA THR A 470 31.50 8.35 17.50
C THR A 470 32.56 7.56 18.24
N THR A 471 33.05 6.48 17.63
CA THR A 471 34.23 5.72 18.08
C THR A 471 35.27 5.67 16.97
N THR A 472 36.55 5.69 17.32
CA THR A 472 37.64 5.54 16.34
C THR A 472 38.05 4.08 16.25
N ILE A 473 38.05 3.53 15.03
CA ILE A 473 38.52 2.18 14.72
C ILE A 473 39.67 2.31 13.72
N GLY A 474 40.90 2.07 14.17
CA GLY A 474 42.10 2.36 13.39
C GLY A 474 42.19 3.87 13.09
N SER A 475 42.12 4.24 11.81
CA SER A 475 42.07 5.63 11.34
C SER A 475 40.67 6.15 10.98
N LYS A 476 39.64 5.30 11.08
CA LYS A 476 38.26 5.65 10.71
C LYS A 476 37.45 6.07 11.92
N GLN A 477 36.76 7.21 11.82
CA GLN A 477 35.75 7.61 12.80
C GLN A 477 34.40 7.01 12.38
N VAL A 478 33.80 6.20 13.25
CA VAL A 478 32.54 5.50 13.01
C VAL A 478 31.46 6.12 13.89
N SER A 479 30.35 6.56 13.28
CA SER A 479 29.16 6.99 14.01
C SER A 479 28.39 5.78 14.53
N LEU A 480 28.02 5.81 15.81
CA LEU A 480 27.31 4.72 16.49
C LEU A 480 25.78 4.84 16.36
N GLY A 481 25.29 5.91 15.74
CA GLY A 481 23.86 6.21 15.56
C GLY A 481 23.20 6.82 16.81
N VAL A 482 23.59 6.34 17.99
CA VAL A 482 23.07 6.82 19.28
C VAL A 482 24.16 7.48 20.15
N THR A 483 23.76 8.36 21.06
CA THR A 483 24.68 9.10 21.93
C THR A 483 24.89 8.36 23.25
N PHE A 484 26.14 8.01 23.55
CA PHE A 484 26.51 7.34 24.79
C PHE A 484 26.84 8.34 25.90
N SER A 485 26.46 7.98 27.12
CA SER A 485 26.87 8.62 28.36
C SER A 485 27.33 7.53 29.33
N GLY A 486 28.60 7.53 29.70
CA GLY A 486 29.18 6.49 30.55
C GLY A 486 29.05 5.07 29.98
N GLY A 487 29.21 4.91 28.66
CA GLY A 487 29.14 3.61 27.99
C GLY A 487 27.73 3.03 27.84
N VAL A 488 26.69 3.72 28.28
CA VAL A 488 25.29 3.34 28.01
C VAL A 488 24.59 4.39 27.14
N SER A 489 23.60 3.96 26.37
CA SER A 489 22.72 4.84 25.58
C SER A 489 21.28 4.41 25.73
N ASP A 490 20.42 5.42 25.82
CA ASP A 490 18.97 5.27 25.75
C ASP A 490 18.48 5.05 24.31
N PRO A 491 17.26 4.53 24.11
CA PRO A 491 16.58 4.55 22.81
C PRO A 491 16.22 5.99 22.38
N GLU A 492 15.96 6.19 21.10
CA GLU A 492 15.62 7.54 20.58
C GLU A 492 14.13 7.87 20.67
N ILE A 493 13.27 6.84 20.71
CA ILE A 493 11.82 6.97 20.87
C ILE A 493 11.35 6.41 22.22
N ASN A 494 10.24 6.94 22.71
CA ASN A 494 9.53 6.40 23.86
C ASN A 494 8.66 5.22 23.44
N LYS A 495 9.07 3.99 23.80
CA LYS A 495 8.37 2.74 23.48
C LYS A 495 6.95 2.63 24.05
N ASN A 496 6.59 3.47 25.01
CA ASN A 496 5.25 3.45 25.59
C ASN A 496 4.24 4.30 24.80
N THR A 497 4.69 4.98 23.73
CA THR A 497 3.90 5.93 22.95
C THR A 497 3.78 5.52 21.49
N GLY A 498 2.86 6.16 20.77
CA GLY A 498 2.56 5.88 19.37
C GLY A 498 1.60 4.70 19.18
N ASP A 499 0.91 4.72 18.05
CA ASP A 499 -0.14 3.77 17.71
C ASP A 499 0.37 2.76 16.68
N ILE A 500 0.27 1.48 16.99
CA ILE A 500 0.56 0.42 16.02
C ILE A 500 -0.68 0.28 15.13
N ILE A 501 -0.53 0.57 13.83
CA ILE A 501 -1.64 0.52 12.86
C ILE A 501 -1.55 -0.68 11.93
N TYR A 502 -0.40 -1.36 11.93
CA TYR A 502 -0.16 -2.57 11.14
C TYR A 502 0.88 -3.42 11.85
N ILE A 503 0.67 -4.74 11.84
CA ILE A 503 1.63 -5.72 12.33
C ILE A 503 1.54 -6.99 11.48
N ASP A 504 2.70 -7.51 11.10
CA ASP A 504 2.88 -8.75 10.38
C ASP A 504 3.90 -9.62 11.12
N ASN A 505 3.48 -10.85 11.41
CA ASN A 505 4.32 -11.88 11.99
C ASN A 505 4.79 -12.79 10.85
N ARG A 506 6.10 -12.88 10.67
CA ARG A 506 6.73 -13.65 9.59
C ARG A 506 7.85 -14.52 10.11
N SER A 507 8.32 -15.44 9.28
CA SER A 507 9.44 -16.31 9.63
C SER A 507 10.66 -15.48 9.99
N LEU A 508 11.49 -15.99 10.91
CA LEU A 508 12.67 -15.29 11.41
C LEU A 508 13.66 -15.01 10.26
N VAL A 509 13.95 -13.73 10.02
CA VAL A 509 14.93 -13.27 9.03
C VAL A 509 16.19 -12.83 9.76
N THR A 510 17.35 -13.33 9.32
CA THR A 510 18.66 -12.88 9.78
C THR A 510 19.17 -11.81 8.83
N ARG A 511 19.62 -10.67 9.36
CA ARG A 511 20.23 -9.60 8.58
C ARG A 511 21.74 -9.85 8.43
N ASP A 512 22.32 -9.34 7.35
CA ASP A 512 23.76 -9.33 7.07
C ASP A 512 24.09 -8.02 6.33
N SER A 513 25.28 -7.47 6.56
CA SER A 513 25.89 -6.37 5.80
C SER A 513 25.76 -6.47 4.28
N ARG A 514 25.74 -7.68 3.72
CA ARG A 514 25.63 -7.90 2.26
C ARG A 514 24.19 -7.87 1.76
N GLN A 515 23.21 -7.81 2.65
CA GLN A 515 21.79 -7.86 2.34
C GLN A 515 21.16 -6.49 2.53
N LYS A 516 20.14 -6.21 1.70
CA LYS A 516 19.26 -5.06 1.83
C LYS A 516 17.84 -5.60 1.96
N GLU A 517 17.11 -5.09 2.93
CA GLU A 517 15.78 -5.56 3.25
C GLU A 517 14.77 -4.54 2.74
N ASP A 518 14.10 -4.91 1.65
CA ASP A 518 12.99 -4.18 1.08
C ASP A 518 11.68 -4.71 1.65
N ILE A 519 10.98 -3.85 2.39
CA ILE A 519 9.69 -4.14 3.00
C ILE A 519 8.61 -3.45 2.19
N LYS A 520 7.70 -4.23 1.62
CA LYS A 520 6.48 -3.78 0.95
C LYS A 520 5.28 -4.24 1.76
N ILE A 521 4.43 -3.30 2.15
CA ILE A 521 3.19 -3.56 2.90
C ILE A 521 2.03 -3.02 2.06
N ILE A 522 1.00 -3.83 1.87
CA ILE A 522 -0.23 -3.42 1.17
C ILE A 522 -1.32 -3.29 2.23
N LEU A 523 -1.94 -2.12 2.28
CA LEU A 523 -3.10 -1.82 3.12
C LEU A 523 -4.33 -1.71 2.23
N GLU A 524 -5.40 -2.40 2.60
CA GLU A 524 -6.71 -2.37 1.95
C GLU A 524 -7.74 -1.72 2.87
N PHE A 525 -8.62 -0.91 2.31
CA PHE A 525 -9.57 -0.07 3.04
C PHE A 525 -11.04 -0.38 2.75
#